data_AF-Q9G4R5-F1
#
_entry.id   AF-Q9G4R5-F1
#
_cell.length_a   1.000
_cell.length_b   1.000
_cell.length_c   1.000
_cell.angle_alpha   90.00
_cell.angle_beta   90.00
_cell.angle_gamma   90.00
#
_symmetry.space_group_name_H-M   'P 1'
#
loop_
_entity.id
_entity.type
_entity.pdbx_description
1 polymer ?
#
loop_
_entity_poly.entity_id
_entity_poly.type
_entity_poly.pdbx_seq_one_letter_code
_entity_poly.pdbx_strand_id
1 'polypeptide(L)'
;MNKELILQKLVKKTSPMVPSKTAQKRDNKIITMDLETVLIDNKHIPYLLSWYDGNISKSYFISSLDSNLEENILNMISRAMNDLCIRKYRNYKRYIYIILPNLMAIFLVKYLANIGFVDNIIINKGRIITLKFSYNNYSITFRDSYLLLPASLRKLCKSFNNETQKDIFPYLFSDINYVGEVPEYRYFNSISLEEYNNYKDLYKIWNFKEEAIKYCNLDCISLFEILYKFNTLIFNKFELNINKYPTLPSLSLLYLKQNILKMRLYICYQVNSKDIRIGYTGGATDMYIPLVEKDSKIFGYDFNSLYPFSMKSFKFPIGNPTFFKGDITRINKDAFGFFYCKIITPEYLEHPIIQTHLKTNEGIRTIAPLGTWHDMLFSEEMYNAMKYGYKFEILRGYTFESKNIFSDNINDLFQLRLKYPKTDPMNYIAKILMNSLYGRFGMDDNFTYSDIMDKKDYYQYEKLDKNNSILDVAELNNNKFLVTTKNPKVELDSLLDNGS
;
A
#
# COMPACT_ATOMS: atom_id res chain seq x y z
N MET A 1 28.88 30.48 -29.54
CA MET A 1 29.52 29.81 -28.40
C MET A 1 29.25 28.32 -28.49
N ASN A 2 30.28 27.51 -28.72
CA ASN A 2 30.18 26.05 -28.69
C ASN A 2 29.81 25.63 -27.26
N LYS A 3 28.55 25.24 -27.02
CA LYS A 3 28.15 24.56 -25.78
C LYS A 3 28.84 23.20 -25.80
N GLU A 4 29.99 23.09 -25.14
CA GLU A 4 30.74 21.84 -25.03
C GLU A 4 29.87 20.79 -24.32
N LEU A 5 29.57 19.69 -25.01
CA LEU A 5 28.74 18.62 -24.45
C LEU A 5 29.61 17.81 -23.48
N ILE A 6 29.39 17.98 -22.19
CA ILE A 6 30.08 17.19 -21.16
C ILE A 6 29.27 15.93 -20.91
N LEU A 7 29.78 14.77 -21.32
CA LEU A 7 29.27 13.46 -20.92
C LEU A 7 30.00 13.00 -19.66
N GLN A 8 29.29 12.96 -18.53
CA GLN A 8 29.83 12.44 -17.28
C GLN A 8 29.13 11.14 -16.92
N LYS A 9 29.90 10.05 -16.84
CA LYS A 9 29.38 8.76 -16.40
C LYS A 9 29.49 8.66 -14.87
N LEU A 10 28.38 8.87 -14.17
CA LEU A 10 28.27 8.64 -12.73
C LEU A 10 27.97 7.15 -12.49
N VAL A 11 29.02 6.32 -12.41
CA VAL A 11 28.87 4.92 -12.02
C VAL A 11 28.98 4.80 -10.50
N LYS A 12 27.84 4.78 -9.81
CA LYS A 12 27.81 4.14 -8.47
C LYS A 12 27.63 2.64 -8.70
N LYS A 13 28.54 1.83 -8.16
CA LYS A 13 28.39 0.37 -8.18
C LYS A 13 27.21 0.02 -7.27
N THR A 14 26.13 -0.48 -7.86
CA THR A 14 24.97 -0.95 -7.11
C THR A 14 24.88 -2.46 -7.27
N SER A 15 24.51 -3.16 -6.20
CA SER A 15 24.30 -4.60 -6.28
C SER A 15 23.07 -4.85 -7.15
N PRO A 16 23.15 -5.77 -8.13
CA PRO A 16 21.99 -6.13 -8.92
C PRO A 16 20.96 -6.82 -8.02
N MET A 17 19.68 -6.71 -8.39
CA MET A 17 18.64 -7.53 -7.76
C MET A 17 18.99 -9.01 -7.94
N VAL A 18 18.94 -9.77 -6.84
CA VAL A 18 19.19 -11.21 -6.83
C VAL A 18 17.88 -11.94 -7.11
N PRO A 19 17.89 -13.04 -7.89
CA PRO A 19 16.72 -13.89 -8.07
C PRO A 19 16.18 -14.38 -6.73
N SER A 20 14.86 -14.51 -6.64
CA SER A 20 14.24 -15.06 -5.45
C SER A 20 14.44 -16.57 -5.34
N LYS A 21 14.62 -17.05 -4.11
CA LYS A 21 14.52 -18.49 -3.82
C LYS A 21 13.05 -18.88 -3.71
N THR A 22 12.65 -19.94 -4.41
CA THR A 22 11.34 -20.56 -4.22
C THR A 22 11.25 -21.20 -2.84
N ALA A 23 10.02 -21.29 -2.32
CA ALA A 23 9.76 -21.92 -1.04
C ALA A 23 9.40 -23.41 -1.23
N GLN A 24 10.11 -24.29 -0.53
CA GLN A 24 9.84 -25.73 -0.58
C GLN A 24 8.54 -26.15 0.13
N LYS A 25 8.08 -25.35 1.11
CA LYS A 25 6.88 -25.63 1.89
C LYS A 25 6.07 -24.36 2.11
N ARG A 26 4.74 -24.51 2.08
CA ARG A 26 3.79 -23.45 2.37
C ARG A 26 3.75 -23.16 3.86
N ASP A 27 3.84 -21.89 4.22
CA ASP A 27 3.73 -21.40 5.60
C ASP A 27 2.30 -20.92 5.87
N ASN A 28 1.59 -21.66 6.72
CA ASN A 28 0.18 -21.42 7.05
C ASN A 28 -0.01 -20.82 8.44
N LYS A 29 1.04 -20.24 9.03
CA LYS A 29 1.00 -19.65 10.37
C LYS A 29 0.35 -18.26 10.35
N ILE A 30 -0.92 -18.25 9.94
CA ILE A 30 -1.77 -17.08 9.81
C ILE A 30 -2.71 -17.08 11.02
N ILE A 31 -2.87 -15.91 11.63
CA ILE A 31 -3.95 -15.62 12.56
C ILE A 31 -4.60 -14.36 12.04
N THR A 32 -5.91 -14.29 12.17
CA THR A 32 -6.66 -13.08 11.85
C THR A 32 -7.17 -12.44 13.12
N MET A 33 -7.25 -11.12 13.12
CA MET A 33 -7.70 -10.33 14.25
C MET A 33 -8.46 -9.13 13.74
N ASP A 34 -9.48 -8.72 14.47
CA ASP A 34 -10.26 -7.52 14.20
C ASP A 34 -10.51 -6.76 15.51
N LEU A 35 -10.60 -5.43 15.40
CA LEU A 35 -10.77 -4.52 16.53
C LEU A 35 -11.89 -3.53 16.19
N GLU A 36 -13.03 -3.68 16.86
CA GLU A 36 -14.18 -2.82 16.68
C GLU A 36 -14.13 -1.59 17.59
N THR A 37 -14.65 -0.47 17.08
CA THR A 37 -14.70 0.81 17.79
C THR A 37 -16.07 1.46 17.73
N VAL A 38 -16.40 2.20 18.79
CA VAL A 38 -17.49 3.17 18.80
C VAL A 38 -16.93 4.58 18.78
N LEU A 39 -17.71 5.52 18.25
CA LEU A 39 -17.37 6.94 18.25
C LEU A 39 -17.99 7.61 19.46
N ILE A 40 -17.17 8.13 20.38
CA ILE A 40 -17.60 8.92 21.54
C ILE A 40 -16.79 10.21 21.52
N ASP A 41 -17.45 11.36 21.57
CA ASP A 41 -16.82 12.69 21.49
C ASP A 41 -15.86 12.84 20.29
N ASN A 42 -16.25 12.32 19.13
CA ASN A 42 -15.44 12.25 17.90
C ASN A 42 -14.12 11.47 18.03
N LYS A 43 -13.99 10.61 19.05
CA LYS A 43 -12.85 9.72 19.25
C LYS A 43 -13.28 8.27 19.09
N HIS A 44 -12.48 7.51 18.34
CA HIS A 44 -12.66 6.07 18.23
C HIS A 44 -12.20 5.39 19.52
N ILE A 45 -13.12 4.68 20.16
CA ILE A 45 -12.88 3.92 21.39
C ILE A 45 -13.16 2.45 21.09
N PRO A 46 -12.15 1.57 21.17
CA PRO A 46 -12.39 0.16 20.93
C PRO A 46 -13.04 -0.52 22.11
N TYR A 47 -14.00 -1.35 21.79
CA TYR A 47 -14.86 -2.02 22.75
C TYR A 47 -14.85 -3.55 22.58
N LEU A 48 -14.34 -4.05 21.46
CA LEU A 48 -14.30 -5.47 21.15
C LEU A 48 -13.08 -5.81 20.30
N LEU A 49 -12.38 -6.88 20.69
CA LEU A 49 -11.33 -7.50 19.90
C LEU A 49 -11.68 -8.98 19.70
N SER A 50 -11.63 -9.45 18.46
CA SER A 50 -11.76 -10.87 18.12
C SER A 50 -10.53 -11.37 17.39
N TRP A 51 -10.21 -12.66 17.54
CA TRP A 51 -9.18 -13.32 16.73
C TRP A 51 -9.57 -14.75 16.38
N TYR A 52 -9.05 -15.24 15.25
CA TYR A 52 -9.25 -16.60 14.76
C TYR A 52 -7.94 -17.20 14.23
N ASP A 53 -7.58 -18.41 14.72
CA ASP A 53 -6.34 -19.11 14.35
C ASP A 53 -6.53 -20.22 13.29
N GLY A 54 -7.73 -20.32 12.71
CA GLY A 54 -8.10 -21.39 11.79
C GLY A 54 -8.77 -22.60 12.45
N ASN A 55 -8.83 -22.65 13.78
CA ASN A 55 -9.57 -23.68 14.52
C ASN A 55 -10.43 -23.08 15.64
N ILE A 56 -9.87 -22.15 16.41
CA ILE A 56 -10.50 -21.55 17.57
C ILE A 56 -10.64 -20.05 17.31
N SER A 57 -11.81 -19.53 17.66
CA SER A 57 -12.07 -18.10 17.76
C SER A 57 -12.24 -17.69 19.21
N LYS A 58 -11.73 -16.52 19.58
CA LYS A 58 -12.01 -15.88 20.87
C LYS A 58 -12.31 -14.41 20.67
N SER A 59 -13.21 -13.90 21.51
CA SER A 59 -13.65 -12.50 21.50
C SER A 59 -13.55 -11.91 22.91
N TYR A 60 -13.08 -10.68 23.00
CA TYR A 60 -12.88 -9.96 24.26
C TYR A 60 -13.63 -8.65 24.15
N PHE A 61 -14.75 -8.57 24.85
CA PHE A 61 -15.53 -7.34 24.98
C PHE A 61 -15.01 -6.54 26.18
N ILE A 62 -15.05 -5.22 26.07
CA ILE A 62 -14.69 -4.29 27.16
C ILE A 62 -15.65 -4.46 28.34
N SER A 63 -15.15 -4.27 29.57
CA SER A 63 -15.96 -4.38 30.78
C SER A 63 -16.99 -3.24 30.90
N SER A 64 -16.55 -1.99 30.70
CA SER A 64 -17.37 -0.79 30.79
C SER A 64 -16.70 0.39 30.05
N LEU A 65 -17.51 1.38 29.67
CA LEU A 65 -17.07 2.67 29.09
C LEU A 65 -17.06 3.79 30.15
N ASP A 66 -16.64 3.47 31.37
CA ASP A 66 -16.64 4.41 32.50
C ASP A 66 -15.31 5.16 32.66
N SER A 67 -15.08 5.76 33.84
CA SER A 67 -13.86 6.51 34.17
C SER A 67 -12.57 5.68 34.07
N ASN A 68 -12.64 4.34 34.08
CA ASN A 68 -11.49 3.44 33.97
C ASN A 68 -11.27 2.94 32.53
N LEU A 69 -11.75 3.69 31.52
CA LEU A 69 -11.72 3.29 30.11
C LEU A 69 -10.36 2.75 29.64
N GLU A 70 -9.28 3.49 29.89
CA GLU A 70 -7.92 3.10 29.45
C GLU A 70 -7.47 1.75 30.03
N GLU A 71 -7.80 1.51 31.30
CA GLU A 71 -7.52 0.24 31.98
C GLU A 71 -8.40 -0.88 31.42
N ASN A 72 -9.68 -0.62 31.18
CA ASN A 72 -10.61 -1.59 30.61
C ASN A 72 -10.16 -2.04 29.19
N ILE A 73 -9.69 -1.12 28.36
CA ILE A 73 -9.15 -1.44 27.03
C ILE A 73 -7.84 -2.22 27.18
N LEU A 74 -6.92 -1.78 28.05
CA LEU A 74 -5.67 -2.49 28.32
C LEU A 74 -5.94 -3.94 28.76
N ASN A 75 -6.92 -4.15 29.64
CA ASN A 75 -7.33 -5.47 30.10
C ASN A 75 -7.94 -6.33 28.99
N MET A 76 -8.74 -5.74 28.09
CA MET A 76 -9.26 -6.43 26.90
C MET A 76 -8.12 -6.94 26.00
N ILE A 77 -7.17 -6.07 25.66
CA ILE A 77 -6.04 -6.41 24.78
C ILE A 77 -5.08 -7.38 25.48
N SER A 78 -4.82 -7.19 26.78
CA SER A 78 -3.96 -8.07 27.58
C SER A 78 -4.50 -9.50 27.64
N ARG A 79 -5.82 -9.67 27.87
CA ARG A 79 -6.47 -11.00 27.80
C ARG A 79 -6.28 -11.67 26.44
N ALA A 80 -6.43 -10.91 25.35
CA ALA A 80 -6.19 -11.42 24.00
C ALA A 80 -4.73 -11.84 23.77
N MET A 81 -3.78 -11.01 24.20
CA MET A 81 -2.35 -11.31 24.05
C MET A 81 -1.93 -12.52 24.90
N ASN A 82 -2.46 -12.66 26.12
CA ASN A 82 -2.21 -13.82 26.97
C ASN A 82 -2.66 -15.12 26.32
N ASP A 83 -3.82 -15.11 25.64
CA ASP A 83 -4.33 -16.28 24.92
C ASP A 83 -3.54 -16.59 23.63
N LEU A 84 -2.97 -15.59 22.98
CA LEU A 84 -2.14 -15.75 21.78
C LEU A 84 -0.69 -16.14 22.09
N CYS A 85 -0.19 -15.82 23.30
CA CYS A 85 1.17 -16.07 23.76
C CYS A 85 1.27 -17.31 24.69
N ILE A 86 0.73 -18.46 24.26
CA ILE A 86 0.74 -19.73 25.02
C ILE A 86 1.66 -20.80 24.44
N ARG A 87 1.96 -21.86 25.23
CA ARG A 87 2.90 -22.93 24.86
C ARG A 87 2.55 -23.69 23.57
N LYS A 88 1.25 -23.86 23.25
CA LYS A 88 0.75 -24.38 21.95
C LYS A 88 1.40 -23.65 20.76
N TYR A 89 1.85 -22.42 20.99
CA TYR A 89 2.27 -21.45 20.00
C TYR A 89 3.77 -21.09 20.10
N ARG A 90 4.54 -21.74 20.99
CA ARG A 90 5.98 -21.51 21.24
C ARG A 90 6.85 -21.92 20.04
N ASN A 91 7.91 -21.16 19.75
CA ASN A 91 8.92 -21.39 18.69
C ASN A 91 8.45 -21.22 17.22
N TYR A 92 7.27 -20.65 16.99
CA TYR A 92 6.79 -20.36 15.64
C TYR A 92 6.82 -18.85 15.38
N LYS A 93 7.54 -18.39 14.36
CA LYS A 93 7.32 -17.04 13.79
C LYS A 93 5.87 -16.99 13.28
N ARG A 94 5.04 -16.14 13.86
CA ARG A 94 3.61 -16.03 13.54
C ARG A 94 3.29 -14.66 12.99
N TYR A 95 2.39 -14.66 12.01
CA TYR A 95 1.89 -13.44 11.39
C TYR A 95 0.42 -13.29 11.76
N ILE A 96 0.12 -12.26 12.54
CA ILE A 96 -1.25 -11.81 12.74
C ILE A 96 -1.54 -10.80 11.65
N TYR A 97 -2.49 -11.16 10.79
CA TYR A 97 -3.06 -10.24 9.82
C TYR A 97 -4.27 -9.58 10.45
N ILE A 98 -4.19 -8.28 10.65
CA ILE A 98 -5.23 -7.53 11.29
C ILE A 98 -6.15 -6.91 10.22
N ILE A 99 -7.44 -6.93 10.50
CA ILE A 99 -8.41 -6.00 9.95
C ILE A 99 -8.32 -4.77 10.85
N LEU A 100 -7.68 -3.71 10.36
CA LEU A 100 -7.67 -2.42 11.05
C LEU A 100 -8.00 -1.33 10.05
N PRO A 101 -8.95 -0.44 10.37
CA PRO A 101 -9.08 0.84 9.71
C PRO A 101 -7.75 1.60 9.74
N ASN A 102 -7.54 2.41 8.71
CA ASN A 102 -6.43 3.37 8.71
C ASN A 102 -6.54 4.25 9.97
N LEU A 103 -5.40 4.61 10.59
CA LEU A 103 -5.29 5.43 11.82
C LEU A 103 -5.48 4.69 13.17
N MET A 104 -5.96 3.43 13.19
CA MET A 104 -6.02 2.63 14.43
C MET A 104 -4.70 1.90 14.76
N ALA A 105 -3.69 2.06 13.91
CA ALA A 105 -2.34 1.56 14.09
C ALA A 105 -1.69 2.04 15.41
N ILE A 106 -1.72 3.35 15.63
CA ILE A 106 -1.12 4.00 16.80
C ILE A 106 -1.81 3.54 18.07
N PHE A 107 -3.13 3.36 18.00
CA PHE A 107 -3.93 2.84 19.09
C PHE A 107 -3.42 1.47 19.54
N LEU A 108 -3.28 0.51 18.63
CA LEU A 108 -2.79 -0.82 18.97
C LEU A 108 -1.37 -0.78 19.55
N VAL A 109 -0.47 0.02 18.97
CA VAL A 109 0.90 0.21 19.47
C VAL A 109 0.90 0.71 20.91
N LYS A 110 0.04 1.68 21.25
CA LYS A 110 -0.10 2.22 22.61
C LYS A 110 -0.34 1.13 23.65
N TYR A 111 -1.30 0.24 23.44
CA TYR A 111 -1.60 -0.81 24.43
C TYR A 111 -0.60 -1.95 24.40
N LEU A 112 -0.10 -2.34 23.22
CA LEU A 112 0.93 -3.39 23.14
C LEU A 112 2.22 -2.97 23.87
N ALA A 113 2.62 -1.70 23.78
CA ALA A 113 3.80 -1.16 24.45
C ALA A 113 3.68 -1.13 25.99
N ASN A 114 2.45 -1.22 26.52
CA ASN A 114 2.18 -1.37 27.95
C ASN A 114 2.20 -2.83 28.41
N ILE A 115 2.00 -3.79 27.50
CA ILE A 115 1.92 -5.22 27.84
C ILE A 115 3.28 -5.91 27.67
N GLY A 116 4.02 -5.56 26.61
CA GLY A 116 5.27 -6.22 26.25
C GLY A 116 6.21 -5.33 25.45
N PHE A 117 7.22 -5.95 24.85
CA PHE A 117 8.21 -5.25 24.04
C PHE A 117 7.75 -5.16 22.59
N VAL A 118 7.86 -3.97 22.00
CA VAL A 118 7.42 -3.69 20.63
C VAL A 118 8.61 -3.19 19.83
N ASP A 119 8.91 -3.83 18.71
CA ASP A 119 10.03 -3.49 17.83
C ASP A 119 9.65 -3.60 16.33
N ASN A 120 10.58 -3.20 15.46
CA ASN A 120 10.42 -3.25 14.00
C ASN A 120 9.11 -2.58 13.53
N ILE A 121 8.87 -1.36 14.00
CA ILE A 121 7.66 -0.59 13.74
C ILE A 121 7.83 0.14 12.41
N ILE A 122 7.10 -0.33 11.39
CA ILE A 122 7.02 0.36 10.11
C ILE A 122 5.59 0.81 9.91
N ILE A 123 5.35 2.10 10.15
CA ILE A 123 4.06 2.75 9.90
C ILE A 123 4.24 3.73 8.73
N ASN A 124 3.36 3.61 7.74
CA ASN A 124 3.33 4.51 6.61
C ASN A 124 1.92 5.06 6.43
N LYS A 125 1.79 6.39 6.44
CA LYS A 125 0.50 7.11 6.30
C LYS A 125 -0.62 6.54 7.20
N GLY A 126 -0.28 6.22 8.45
CA GLY A 126 -1.24 5.72 9.46
C GLY A 126 -1.52 4.21 9.41
N ARG A 127 -0.89 3.44 8.51
CA ARG A 127 -1.05 1.98 8.42
C ARG A 127 0.18 1.22 8.90
N ILE A 128 -0.04 0.13 9.63
CA ILE A 128 1.03 -0.80 10.03
C ILE A 128 1.42 -1.64 8.82
N ILE A 129 2.62 -1.42 8.29
CA ILE A 129 3.24 -2.36 7.34
C ILE A 129 3.72 -3.59 8.10
N THR A 130 4.45 -3.37 9.19
CA THR A 130 4.87 -4.42 10.11
C THR A 130 5.07 -3.84 11.50
N LEU A 131 4.77 -4.66 12.50
CA LEU A 131 4.95 -4.36 13.92
C LEU A 131 5.25 -5.67 14.62
N LYS A 132 6.40 -5.79 15.26
CA LYS A 132 6.74 -7.00 16.01
C LYS A 132 6.50 -6.75 17.50
N PHE A 133 5.83 -7.71 18.13
CA PHE A 133 5.48 -7.70 19.54
C PHE A 133 6.08 -8.94 20.19
N SER A 134 6.72 -8.74 21.34
CA SER A 134 7.38 -9.79 22.10
C SER A 134 6.92 -9.76 23.55
N TYR A 135 6.43 -10.89 24.05
CA TYR A 135 5.87 -11.02 25.38
C TYR A 135 6.09 -12.45 25.90
N ASN A 136 6.56 -12.63 27.14
CA ASN A 136 6.80 -13.95 27.76
C ASN A 136 7.59 -14.96 26.89
N ASN A 137 8.64 -14.52 26.18
CA ASN A 137 9.42 -15.29 25.20
C ASN A 137 8.69 -15.71 23.91
N TYR A 138 7.49 -15.18 23.67
CA TYR A 138 6.76 -15.31 22.41
C TYR A 138 7.00 -14.09 21.55
N SER A 139 6.98 -14.27 20.23
CA SER A 139 7.11 -13.17 19.27
C SER A 139 6.06 -13.31 18.18
N ILE A 140 5.34 -12.21 17.96
CA ILE A 140 4.22 -12.08 17.05
C ILE A 140 4.50 -10.91 16.11
N THR A 141 4.25 -11.08 14.82
CA THR A 141 4.33 -10.00 13.84
C THR A 141 2.94 -9.62 13.38
N PHE A 142 2.54 -8.38 13.64
CA PHE A 142 1.30 -7.78 13.16
C PHE A 142 1.50 -7.15 11.78
N ARG A 143 0.51 -7.33 10.90
CA ARG A 143 0.46 -6.76 9.55
C ARG A 143 -0.95 -6.35 9.17
N ASP A 144 -1.07 -5.28 8.39
CA ASP A 144 -2.34 -4.89 7.78
C ASP A 144 -2.64 -5.76 6.54
N SER A 145 -3.72 -6.54 6.62
CA SER A 145 -4.17 -7.40 5.51
C SER A 145 -4.53 -6.61 4.24
N TYR A 146 -4.96 -5.36 4.38
CA TYR A 146 -5.32 -4.48 3.26
C TYR A 146 -4.13 -4.17 2.35
N LEU A 147 -2.90 -4.19 2.89
CA LEU A 147 -1.69 -3.95 2.10
C LEU A 147 -1.37 -5.10 1.14
N LEU A 148 -1.88 -6.31 1.40
CA LEU A 148 -1.82 -7.45 0.48
C LEU A 148 -3.07 -7.57 -0.39
N LEU A 149 -4.24 -7.31 0.19
CA LEU A 149 -5.55 -7.45 -0.46
C LEU A 149 -6.30 -6.10 -0.37
N PRO A 150 -6.03 -5.15 -1.28
CA PRO A 150 -6.54 -3.77 -1.18
C PRO A 150 -8.00 -3.65 -1.62
N ALA A 151 -8.91 -4.25 -0.85
CA ALA A 151 -10.36 -4.19 -1.04
C ALA A 151 -11.08 -4.40 0.30
N SER A 152 -12.33 -3.94 0.39
CA SER A 152 -13.20 -4.22 1.54
C SER A 152 -13.39 -5.73 1.72
N LEU A 153 -13.53 -6.19 2.97
CA LEU A 153 -13.76 -7.61 3.26
C LEU A 153 -15.00 -8.18 2.53
N ARG A 154 -16.12 -7.44 2.47
CA ARG A 154 -17.33 -7.84 1.71
C ARG A 154 -17.03 -8.15 0.24
N LYS A 155 -16.23 -7.29 -0.41
CA LYS A 155 -15.77 -7.50 -1.80
C LYS A 155 -14.83 -8.68 -1.92
N LEU A 156 -13.93 -8.88 -0.96
CA LEU A 156 -13.03 -10.04 -0.94
C LEU A 156 -13.80 -11.35 -0.75
N CYS A 157 -14.81 -11.41 0.12
CA CYS A 157 -15.68 -12.59 0.28
C CYS A 157 -16.33 -13.00 -1.05
N LYS A 158 -16.80 -12.01 -1.83
CA LYS A 158 -17.32 -12.25 -3.19
C LYS A 158 -16.24 -12.70 -4.17
N SER A 159 -15.11 -11.99 -4.24
CA SER A 159 -14.02 -12.32 -5.18
C SER A 159 -13.34 -13.66 -4.91
N PHE A 160 -13.34 -14.13 -3.66
CA PHE A 160 -12.72 -15.38 -3.24
C PHE A 160 -13.72 -16.54 -3.10
N ASN A 161 -14.99 -16.34 -3.48
CA ASN A 161 -16.09 -17.30 -3.30
C ASN A 161 -16.05 -17.90 -1.90
N ASN A 162 -16.13 -17.02 -0.90
CA ASN A 162 -15.94 -17.40 0.48
C ASN A 162 -17.17 -18.10 1.05
N GLU A 163 -16.98 -19.08 1.93
CA GLU A 163 -18.11 -19.76 2.57
C GLU A 163 -18.72 -18.84 3.61
N THR A 164 -17.86 -18.30 4.47
CA THR A 164 -18.25 -17.28 5.44
C THR A 164 -18.34 -15.91 4.75
N GLN A 165 -19.50 -15.26 4.84
CA GLN A 165 -19.74 -13.93 4.28
C GLN A 165 -19.69 -12.87 5.39
N LYS A 166 -19.29 -11.65 5.03
CA LYS A 166 -19.36 -10.49 5.93
C LYS A 166 -20.83 -10.17 6.26
N ASP A 167 -21.16 -10.13 7.54
CA ASP A 167 -22.51 -9.85 8.04
C ASP A 167 -22.84 -8.34 8.00
N ILE A 168 -24.04 -7.97 8.43
CA ILE A 168 -24.53 -6.60 8.54
C ILE A 168 -24.42 -6.12 9.99
N PHE A 169 -23.96 -4.89 10.23
CA PHE A 169 -23.85 -4.31 11.57
C PHE A 169 -24.13 -2.79 11.56
N PRO A 170 -24.79 -2.25 12.60
CA PRO A 170 -25.09 -0.82 12.71
C PRO A 170 -23.87 0.00 13.21
N TYR A 171 -22.90 0.27 12.33
CA TYR A 171 -21.63 0.93 12.67
C TYR A 171 -21.74 2.31 13.34
N LEU A 172 -22.84 3.03 13.13
CA LEU A 172 -23.03 4.36 13.69
C LEU A 172 -23.75 4.34 15.05
N PHE A 173 -24.17 3.16 15.52
CA PHE A 173 -24.84 3.00 16.81
C PHE A 173 -23.80 2.79 17.91
N SER A 174 -23.85 3.63 18.96
CA SER A 174 -22.77 3.73 19.95
C SER A 174 -23.08 3.14 21.33
N ASP A 175 -24.34 2.77 21.60
CA ASP A 175 -24.72 2.19 22.90
C ASP A 175 -24.35 0.70 22.95
N ILE A 176 -23.17 0.40 23.51
CA ILE A 176 -22.62 -0.95 23.56
C ILE A 176 -23.36 -1.90 24.52
N ASN A 177 -24.20 -1.36 25.41
CA ASN A 177 -24.96 -2.11 26.41
C ASN A 177 -26.43 -2.28 26.01
N TYR A 178 -26.81 -1.79 24.82
CA TYR A 178 -28.19 -1.77 24.36
C TYR A 178 -28.77 -3.18 24.17
N VAL A 179 -29.99 -3.36 24.68
CA VAL A 179 -30.86 -4.52 24.47
C VAL A 179 -32.27 -4.01 24.20
N GLY A 180 -32.81 -4.29 23.02
CA GLY A 180 -34.10 -3.74 22.61
C GLY A 180 -34.47 -4.06 21.17
N GLU A 181 -35.19 -3.16 20.51
CA GLU A 181 -35.49 -3.29 19.08
C GLU A 181 -34.23 -3.07 18.23
N VAL A 182 -34.19 -3.64 17.02
CA VAL A 182 -33.09 -3.43 16.07
C VAL A 182 -32.90 -1.92 15.81
N PRO A 183 -31.66 -1.40 15.83
CA PRO A 183 -31.41 0.02 15.53
C PRO A 183 -32.04 0.47 14.21
N GLU A 184 -32.38 1.75 14.14
CA GLU A 184 -32.96 2.34 12.93
C GLU A 184 -31.99 2.28 11.73
N TYR A 185 -32.53 2.25 10.50
CA TYR A 185 -31.77 2.15 9.25
C TYR A 185 -30.61 3.17 9.14
N ARG A 186 -30.79 4.39 9.68
CA ARG A 186 -29.77 5.45 9.67
C ARG A 186 -28.46 5.06 10.36
N TYR A 187 -28.47 4.03 11.21
CA TYR A 187 -27.26 3.55 11.88
C TYR A 187 -26.44 2.56 11.06
N PHE A 188 -26.98 2.08 9.94
CA PHE A 188 -26.32 1.16 9.03
C PHE A 188 -25.70 1.93 7.86
N ASN A 189 -24.58 1.41 7.35
CA ASN A 189 -23.90 2.01 6.20
C ASN A 189 -23.73 0.95 5.10
N SER A 190 -23.80 1.39 3.84
CA SER A 190 -23.50 0.56 2.67
C SER A 190 -24.40 -0.68 2.49
N ILE A 191 -25.67 -0.58 2.92
CA ILE A 191 -26.71 -1.60 2.70
C ILE A 191 -27.99 -0.97 2.14
N SER A 192 -28.77 -1.75 1.40
CA SER A 192 -30.10 -1.33 0.91
C SER A 192 -31.15 -1.36 2.03
N LEU A 193 -32.28 -0.67 1.81
CA LEU A 193 -33.43 -0.73 2.72
C LEU A 193 -34.01 -2.15 2.80
N GLU A 194 -33.95 -2.91 1.71
CA GLU A 194 -34.38 -4.31 1.66
C GLU A 194 -33.47 -5.20 2.52
N GLU A 195 -32.15 -5.06 2.40
CA GLU A 195 -31.18 -5.78 3.25
C GLU A 195 -31.40 -5.47 4.73
N TYR A 196 -31.70 -4.20 5.06
CA TYR A 196 -32.03 -3.78 6.42
C TYR A 196 -33.32 -4.42 6.94
N ASN A 197 -34.40 -4.39 6.16
CA ASN A 197 -35.67 -4.98 6.58
C ASN A 197 -35.53 -6.49 6.81
N ASN A 198 -34.85 -7.18 5.89
CA ASN A 198 -34.55 -8.61 6.04
C ASN A 198 -33.72 -8.88 7.31
N TYR A 199 -32.73 -8.05 7.62
CA TYR A 199 -31.96 -8.16 8.85
C TYR A 199 -32.85 -7.92 10.08
N LYS A 200 -33.69 -6.87 10.05
CA LYS A 200 -34.59 -6.50 11.15
C LYS A 200 -35.55 -7.64 11.51
N ASP A 201 -36.10 -8.32 10.51
CA ASP A 201 -37.08 -9.39 10.69
C ASP A 201 -36.50 -10.65 11.37
N LEU A 202 -35.16 -10.79 11.42
CA LEU A 202 -34.49 -11.88 12.13
C LEU A 202 -34.55 -11.75 13.65
N TYR A 203 -34.85 -10.55 14.18
CA TYR A 203 -34.72 -10.25 15.61
C TYR A 203 -36.05 -9.83 16.24
N LYS A 204 -36.42 -10.52 17.32
CA LYS A 204 -37.46 -10.05 18.25
C LYS A 204 -36.87 -9.10 19.31
N ILE A 205 -35.68 -9.42 19.79
CA ILE A 205 -34.88 -8.60 20.70
C ILE A 205 -33.46 -8.63 20.14
N TRP A 206 -32.87 -7.45 19.95
CA TRP A 206 -31.54 -7.24 19.45
C TRP A 206 -30.62 -6.84 20.61
N ASN A 207 -29.48 -7.52 20.73
CA ASN A 207 -28.49 -7.30 21.78
C ASN A 207 -27.17 -6.86 21.14
N PHE A 208 -26.72 -5.65 21.46
CA PHE A 208 -25.52 -5.08 20.86
C PHE A 208 -24.30 -5.97 21.03
N LYS A 209 -24.07 -6.45 22.26
CA LYS A 209 -22.87 -7.21 22.60
C LYS A 209 -22.83 -8.55 21.88
N GLU A 210 -23.95 -9.26 21.83
CA GLU A 210 -24.05 -10.56 21.17
C GLU A 210 -23.84 -10.41 19.65
N GLU A 211 -24.48 -9.43 19.03
CA GLU A 211 -24.37 -9.19 17.59
C GLU A 211 -23.00 -8.64 17.20
N ALA A 212 -22.39 -7.79 18.02
CA ALA A 212 -21.04 -7.30 17.78
C ALA A 212 -20.01 -8.44 17.85
N ILE A 213 -20.12 -9.33 18.85
CA ILE A 213 -19.24 -10.50 18.98
C ILE A 213 -19.40 -11.43 17.78
N LYS A 214 -20.65 -11.72 17.40
CA LYS A 214 -20.95 -12.55 16.21
C LYS A 214 -20.34 -11.93 14.96
N TYR A 215 -20.60 -10.66 14.71
CA TYR A 215 -20.11 -9.92 13.54
C TYR A 215 -18.58 -9.89 13.46
N CYS A 216 -17.90 -9.47 14.53
CA CYS A 216 -16.44 -9.35 14.57
C CYS A 216 -15.74 -10.71 14.43
N ASN A 217 -16.35 -11.77 14.98
CA ASN A 217 -15.88 -13.13 14.79
C ASN A 217 -16.00 -13.60 13.33
N LEU A 218 -17.16 -13.35 12.69
CA LEU A 218 -17.36 -13.66 11.27
C LEU A 218 -16.37 -12.91 10.37
N ASP A 219 -16.00 -11.68 10.72
CA ASP A 219 -14.98 -10.92 10.01
C ASP A 219 -13.59 -11.58 10.08
N CYS A 220 -13.18 -12.01 11.27
CA CYS A 220 -11.93 -12.76 11.45
C CYS A 220 -11.94 -14.07 10.63
N ILE A 221 -13.00 -14.88 10.77
CA ILE A 221 -13.13 -16.16 10.04
C ILE A 221 -13.09 -15.94 8.53
N SER A 222 -13.87 -14.98 8.03
CA SER A 222 -13.92 -14.65 6.60
C SER A 222 -12.55 -14.24 6.07
N LEU A 223 -11.84 -13.35 6.78
CA LEU A 223 -10.50 -12.94 6.37
C LEU A 223 -9.53 -14.12 6.39
N PHE A 224 -9.62 -15.02 7.38
CA PHE A 224 -8.73 -16.17 7.46
C PHE A 224 -8.91 -17.08 6.25
N GLU A 225 -10.16 -17.40 5.89
CA GLU A 225 -10.47 -18.22 4.71
C GLU A 225 -9.92 -17.57 3.43
N ILE A 226 -10.10 -16.25 3.28
CA ILE A 226 -9.57 -15.48 2.15
C ILE A 226 -8.04 -15.55 2.10
N LEU A 227 -7.35 -15.26 3.21
CA LEU A 227 -5.89 -15.28 3.27
C LEU A 227 -5.34 -16.70 3.06
N TYR A 228 -6.02 -17.71 3.57
CA TYR A 228 -5.65 -19.11 3.37
C TYR A 228 -5.77 -19.52 1.90
N LYS A 229 -6.90 -19.18 1.24
CA LYS A 229 -7.10 -19.39 -0.19
C LYS A 229 -6.07 -18.61 -1.01
N PHE A 230 -5.85 -17.34 -0.69
CA PHE A 230 -4.84 -16.49 -1.33
C PHE A 230 -3.43 -17.09 -1.23
N ASN A 231 -3.00 -17.46 -0.01
CA ASN A 231 -1.70 -18.11 0.21
C ASN A 231 -1.58 -19.43 -0.54
N THR A 232 -2.65 -20.23 -0.58
CA THR A 232 -2.71 -21.49 -1.32
C THR A 232 -2.48 -21.26 -2.81
N LEU A 233 -3.22 -20.32 -3.40
CA LEU A 233 -3.15 -20.02 -4.83
C LEU A 233 -1.80 -19.41 -5.21
N ILE A 234 -1.27 -18.50 -4.40
CA ILE A 234 0.06 -17.91 -4.60
C ILE A 234 1.15 -18.98 -4.51
N PHE A 235 1.13 -19.82 -3.48
CA PHE A 235 2.12 -20.87 -3.31
C PHE A 235 2.06 -21.91 -4.43
N ASN A 236 0.87 -22.39 -4.79
CA ASN A 236 0.73 -23.41 -5.83
C ASN A 236 1.15 -22.89 -7.21
N LYS A 237 0.97 -21.59 -7.49
CA LYS A 237 1.28 -21.01 -8.80
C LYS A 237 2.70 -20.45 -8.90
N PHE A 238 3.23 -19.89 -7.82
CA PHE A 238 4.48 -19.12 -7.81
C PHE A 238 5.52 -19.63 -6.80
N GLU A 239 5.18 -20.63 -5.98
CA GLU A 239 6.04 -21.17 -4.91
C GLU A 239 6.53 -20.11 -3.92
N LEU A 240 5.66 -19.11 -3.64
CA LEU A 240 5.93 -18.01 -2.73
C LEU A 240 5.07 -18.13 -1.47
N ASN A 241 5.66 -17.72 -0.33
CA ASN A 241 4.94 -17.60 0.94
C ASN A 241 4.61 -16.14 1.20
N ILE A 242 3.31 -15.79 1.24
CA ILE A 242 2.85 -14.41 1.44
C ILE A 242 3.36 -13.81 2.76
N ASN A 243 3.62 -14.65 3.76
CA ASN A 243 4.16 -14.27 5.06
C ASN A 243 5.55 -13.62 5.00
N LYS A 244 6.31 -13.77 3.92
CA LYS A 244 7.57 -13.03 3.75
C LYS A 244 7.37 -11.61 3.22
N TYR A 245 6.18 -11.28 2.73
CA TYR A 245 5.91 -10.05 1.98
C TYR A 245 4.78 -9.26 2.64
N PRO A 246 5.07 -8.11 3.26
CA PRO A 246 4.05 -7.36 3.98
C PRO A 246 3.08 -6.61 3.05
N THR A 247 3.42 -6.46 1.76
CA THR A 247 2.61 -5.68 0.81
C THR A 247 2.49 -6.35 -0.56
N LEU A 248 1.42 -6.06 -1.27
CA LEU A 248 1.18 -6.54 -2.62
C LEU A 248 2.27 -6.12 -3.62
N PRO A 249 2.75 -4.85 -3.65
CA PRO A 249 3.89 -4.48 -4.51
C PRO A 249 5.16 -5.29 -4.22
N SER A 250 5.44 -5.62 -2.95
CA SER A 250 6.59 -6.45 -2.60
C SER A 250 6.47 -7.89 -3.10
N LEU A 251 5.25 -8.46 -3.07
CA LEU A 251 4.95 -9.77 -3.63
C LEU A 251 5.08 -9.78 -5.16
N SER A 252 4.51 -8.78 -5.84
CA SER A 252 4.55 -8.64 -7.30
C SER A 252 5.97 -8.46 -7.84
N LEU A 253 6.80 -7.66 -7.16
CA LEU A 253 8.20 -7.48 -7.52
C LEU A 253 8.97 -8.81 -7.48
N LEU A 254 8.61 -9.70 -6.56
CA LEU A 254 9.30 -10.96 -6.45
C LEU A 254 8.95 -11.93 -7.57
N TYR A 255 7.68 -11.96 -7.97
CA TYR A 255 7.27 -12.69 -9.16
C TYR A 255 8.04 -12.21 -10.40
N LEU A 256 8.27 -10.89 -10.52
CA LEU A 256 9.17 -10.34 -11.52
C LEU A 256 10.60 -10.91 -11.39
N LYS A 257 11.17 -10.89 -10.19
CA LYS A 257 12.52 -11.42 -9.92
C LYS A 257 12.68 -12.92 -10.21
N GLN A 258 11.62 -13.73 -10.09
CA GLN A 258 11.67 -15.17 -10.40
C GLN A 258 11.85 -15.43 -11.90
N ASN A 259 11.14 -14.67 -12.74
CA ASN A 259 11.16 -14.87 -14.19
C ASN A 259 12.32 -14.14 -14.88
N ILE A 260 12.85 -13.07 -14.28
CA ILE A 260 14.05 -12.38 -14.77
C ILE A 260 15.30 -13.20 -14.40
N LEU A 261 15.50 -14.31 -15.11
CA LEU A 261 16.57 -15.27 -14.85
C LEU A 261 17.98 -14.81 -15.28
N LYS A 262 18.16 -13.63 -15.91
CA LYS A 262 19.46 -13.22 -16.49
C LYS A 262 19.80 -11.73 -16.46
N MET A 263 18.92 -10.85 -15.97
CA MET A 263 19.19 -9.41 -16.01
C MET A 263 19.55 -8.86 -14.64
N ARG A 264 20.76 -8.31 -14.55
CA ARG A 264 21.20 -7.48 -13.43
C ARG A 264 20.39 -6.18 -13.44
N LEU A 265 19.20 -6.19 -12.84
CA LEU A 265 18.44 -4.96 -12.60
C LEU A 265 19.15 -4.17 -11.50
N TYR A 266 19.58 -2.96 -11.85
CA TYR A 266 20.28 -2.05 -10.95
C TYR A 266 19.31 -1.04 -10.37
N ILE A 267 19.36 -0.84 -9.06
CA ILE A 267 18.63 0.24 -8.39
C ILE A 267 19.40 1.54 -8.65
N CYS A 268 18.71 2.60 -9.09
CA CYS A 268 19.31 3.91 -9.35
C CYS A 268 19.38 4.71 -8.02
N TYR A 269 20.59 4.94 -7.47
CA TYR A 269 20.71 5.57 -6.14
C TYR A 269 20.74 7.11 -6.15
N GLN A 270 19.81 7.68 -5.37
CA GLN A 270 19.74 8.97 -4.65
C GLN A 270 20.00 10.32 -5.32
N VAL A 271 20.97 10.51 -6.23
CA VAL A 271 21.20 11.86 -6.82
C VAL A 271 20.38 12.03 -8.10
N ASN A 272 20.34 11.01 -8.93
CA ASN A 272 19.59 11.06 -10.19
C ASN A 272 18.09 10.85 -9.99
N SER A 273 17.69 10.15 -8.92
CA SER A 273 16.28 9.83 -8.68
C SER A 273 15.44 11.06 -8.32
N LYS A 274 15.99 12.02 -7.56
CA LYS A 274 15.29 13.28 -7.26
C LYS A 274 15.08 14.12 -8.52
N ASP A 275 16.12 14.26 -9.34
CA ASP A 275 16.05 15.00 -10.61
C ASP A 275 15.09 14.37 -11.61
N ILE A 276 15.15 13.04 -11.79
CA ILE A 276 14.26 12.30 -12.69
C ILE A 276 12.80 12.40 -12.19
N ARG A 277 12.59 12.34 -10.87
CA ARG A 277 11.25 12.40 -10.25
C ARG A 277 10.56 13.74 -10.48
N ILE A 278 11.28 14.83 -10.80
CA ILE A 278 10.65 16.12 -11.16
C ILE A 278 9.62 15.93 -12.30
N GLY A 279 9.95 15.07 -13.27
CA GLY A 279 9.10 14.74 -14.41
C GLY A 279 8.13 13.57 -14.16
N TYR A 280 8.07 13.02 -12.95
CA TYR A 280 7.21 11.86 -12.67
C TYR A 280 5.80 12.31 -12.31
N THR A 281 4.86 12.19 -13.25
CA THR A 281 3.45 12.55 -13.08
C THR A 281 2.56 11.32 -12.89
N GLY A 282 1.33 11.58 -12.42
CA GLY A 282 0.28 10.57 -12.27
C GLY A 282 -0.45 10.27 -13.58
N GLY A 283 -1.70 9.80 -13.49
CA GLY A 283 -2.56 9.65 -14.66
C GLY A 283 -2.95 11.00 -15.26
N ALA A 284 -3.18 11.03 -16.57
CA ALA A 284 -3.80 12.17 -17.25
C ALA A 284 -5.28 12.23 -16.89
N THR A 285 -5.72 13.35 -16.32
CA THR A 285 -7.13 13.60 -15.97
C THR A 285 -7.40 15.08 -16.12
N ASP A 286 -8.29 15.41 -17.04
CA ASP A 286 -8.77 16.77 -17.29
C ASP A 286 -10.29 16.83 -17.09
N MET A 287 -10.79 18.03 -16.80
CA MET A 287 -12.21 18.26 -16.56
C MET A 287 -12.78 19.14 -17.67
N TYR A 288 -13.65 18.53 -18.48
CA TYR A 288 -14.37 19.23 -19.55
C TYR A 288 -15.83 19.43 -19.13
N ILE A 289 -16.42 20.55 -19.53
CA ILE A 289 -17.87 20.74 -19.43
C ILE A 289 -18.49 19.95 -20.58
N PRO A 290 -19.25 18.87 -20.33
CA PRO A 290 -19.81 18.07 -21.40
C PRO A 290 -20.93 18.87 -22.09
N LEU A 291 -20.72 19.21 -23.36
CA LEU A 291 -21.75 19.78 -24.23
C LEU A 291 -22.36 18.63 -25.03
N VAL A 292 -23.45 18.06 -24.51
CA VAL A 292 -24.13 16.93 -25.15
C VAL A 292 -25.40 17.46 -25.83
N GLU A 293 -25.51 17.25 -27.14
CA GLU A 293 -26.72 17.58 -27.87
C GLU A 293 -27.92 16.80 -27.33
N LYS A 294 -29.10 17.42 -27.35
CA LYS A 294 -30.33 16.78 -26.91
C LYS A 294 -30.53 15.45 -27.68
N ASP A 295 -30.92 14.41 -26.96
CA ASP A 295 -31.16 13.06 -27.50
C ASP A 295 -29.93 12.31 -28.02
N SER A 296 -28.71 12.80 -27.74
CA SER A 296 -27.46 12.08 -28.07
C SER A 296 -27.07 11.01 -27.04
N LYS A 297 -26.48 9.91 -27.54
CA LYS A 297 -25.91 8.84 -26.70
C LYS A 297 -24.47 9.18 -26.33
N ILE A 298 -24.09 8.89 -25.08
CA ILE A 298 -22.73 9.03 -24.57
C ILE A 298 -22.09 7.64 -24.46
N PHE A 299 -20.88 7.50 -24.99
CA PHE A 299 -20.10 6.26 -24.90
C PHE A 299 -18.91 6.43 -23.97
N GLY A 300 -18.82 5.58 -22.94
CA GLY A 300 -17.68 5.51 -22.03
C GLY A 300 -16.73 4.39 -22.44
N TYR A 301 -15.46 4.71 -22.61
CA TYR A 301 -14.41 3.74 -22.93
C TYR A 301 -13.41 3.64 -21.77
N ASP A 302 -13.00 2.43 -21.42
CA ASP A 302 -11.98 2.17 -20.41
C ASP A 302 -10.85 1.33 -21.01
N PHE A 303 -9.62 1.66 -20.66
CA PHE A 303 -8.46 0.93 -21.12
C PHE A 303 -8.35 -0.41 -20.38
N ASN A 304 -8.15 -1.48 -21.15
CA ASN A 304 -7.90 -2.80 -20.59
C ASN A 304 -6.49 -2.86 -19.99
N SER A 305 -6.36 -2.50 -18.70
CA SER A 305 -5.12 -2.60 -17.93
C SER A 305 -3.99 -1.75 -18.52
N LEU A 306 -4.20 -0.43 -18.58
CA LEU A 306 -3.32 0.56 -19.22
C LEU A 306 -1.83 0.42 -18.82
N TYR A 307 -1.51 0.52 -17.53
CA TYR A 307 -0.10 0.42 -17.08
C TYR A 307 0.54 -0.94 -17.42
N PRO A 308 -0.11 -2.09 -17.16
CA PRO A 308 0.38 -3.38 -17.65
C PRO A 308 0.60 -3.44 -19.15
N PHE A 309 -0.30 -2.89 -19.96
CA PHE A 309 -0.12 -2.82 -21.40
C PHE A 309 1.16 -2.04 -21.77
N SER A 310 1.41 -0.90 -21.12
CA SER A 310 2.64 -0.13 -21.33
C SER A 310 3.88 -0.91 -20.91
N MET A 311 3.83 -1.60 -19.76
CA MET A 311 4.91 -2.47 -19.29
C MET A 311 5.23 -3.59 -20.28
N LYS A 312 4.20 -4.20 -20.86
CA LYS A 312 4.35 -5.26 -21.86
C LYS A 312 4.93 -4.74 -23.18
N SER A 313 4.53 -3.55 -23.61
CA SER A 313 4.71 -3.12 -25.00
C SER A 313 5.97 -2.30 -25.24
N PHE A 314 6.49 -1.60 -24.22
CA PHE A 314 7.55 -0.61 -24.40
C PHE A 314 8.88 -1.02 -23.74
N LYS A 315 9.96 -0.32 -24.13
CA LYS A 315 11.28 -0.46 -23.51
C LYS A 315 11.37 0.47 -22.30
N PHE A 316 12.10 0.02 -21.27
CA PHE A 316 12.32 0.75 -20.03
C PHE A 316 13.81 0.99 -19.79
N PRO A 317 14.18 2.05 -19.04
CA PRO A 317 15.57 2.31 -18.70
C PRO A 317 16.15 1.18 -17.83
N ILE A 318 17.34 0.72 -18.20
CA ILE A 318 18.12 -0.28 -17.48
C ILE A 318 19.57 0.19 -17.31
N GLY A 319 20.31 -0.47 -16.43
CA GLY A 319 21.72 -0.17 -16.22
C GLY A 319 21.95 1.14 -15.48
N ASN A 320 23.16 1.69 -15.65
CA ASN A 320 23.56 2.94 -14.99
C ASN A 320 23.32 4.14 -15.90
N PRO A 321 22.80 5.26 -15.35
CA PRO A 321 22.64 6.50 -16.10
C PRO A 321 23.99 7.09 -16.53
N THR A 322 24.00 7.76 -17.68
CA THR A 322 25.07 8.67 -18.10
C THR A 322 24.53 10.09 -18.12
N PHE A 323 25.11 10.97 -17.32
CA PHE A 323 24.72 12.37 -17.27
C PHE A 323 25.31 13.14 -18.45
N PHE A 324 24.55 14.09 -18.98
CA PHE A 324 25.01 14.99 -20.03
C PHE A 324 24.53 16.42 -19.79
N LYS A 325 25.29 17.39 -20.33
CA LYS A 325 24.87 18.80 -20.46
C LYS A 325 24.89 19.22 -21.92
N GLY A 326 23.87 19.94 -22.36
CA GLY A 326 23.63 20.32 -23.75
C GLY A 326 22.71 19.36 -24.48
N ASP A 327 22.63 19.52 -25.80
CA ASP A 327 21.71 18.78 -26.65
C ASP A 327 22.30 17.44 -27.09
N ILE A 328 21.89 16.37 -26.41
CA ILE A 328 22.35 15.00 -26.65
C ILE A 328 21.98 14.47 -28.04
N THR A 329 20.92 15.01 -28.66
CA THR A 329 20.39 14.53 -29.95
C THR A 329 21.33 14.82 -31.11
N ARG A 330 22.28 15.75 -30.92
CA ARG A 330 23.35 16.06 -31.88
C ARG A 330 24.37 14.94 -32.02
N ILE A 331 24.51 14.10 -30.99
CA ILE A 331 25.39 12.93 -31.00
C ILE A 331 24.58 11.66 -31.23
N ASN A 332 23.47 11.52 -30.51
CA ASN A 332 22.58 10.37 -30.62
C ASN A 332 21.14 10.85 -30.73
N LYS A 333 20.61 10.87 -31.97
CA LYS A 333 19.23 11.28 -32.25
C LYS A 333 18.20 10.43 -31.50
N ASP A 334 18.53 9.18 -31.23
CA ASP A 334 17.68 8.20 -30.55
C ASP A 334 18.11 8.02 -29.08
N ALA A 335 18.66 9.07 -28.47
CA ALA A 335 19.04 9.04 -27.06
C ALA A 335 17.83 8.67 -26.20
N PHE A 336 17.99 7.68 -25.33
CA PHE A 336 16.92 7.16 -24.48
C PHE A 336 17.18 7.54 -23.03
N GLY A 337 16.21 8.16 -22.35
CA GLY A 337 16.38 8.54 -20.95
C GLY A 337 15.50 9.71 -20.53
N PHE A 338 15.99 10.54 -19.61
CA PHE A 338 15.23 11.65 -19.02
C PHE A 338 15.96 12.97 -19.26
N PHE A 339 15.27 13.92 -19.90
CA PHE A 339 15.86 15.16 -20.39
C PHE A 339 15.19 16.36 -19.74
N TYR A 340 16.01 17.25 -19.18
CA TYR A 340 15.56 18.54 -18.73
C TYR A 340 15.55 19.50 -19.92
N CYS A 341 14.35 19.94 -20.29
CA CYS A 341 14.10 20.66 -21.51
C CYS A 341 13.44 22.01 -21.21
N LYS A 342 13.72 23.01 -22.05
CA LYS A 342 12.77 24.10 -22.28
C LYS A 342 11.71 23.58 -23.25
N ILE A 343 10.46 23.52 -22.81
CA ILE A 343 9.32 23.00 -23.54
C ILE A 343 8.58 24.19 -24.15
N ILE A 344 8.28 24.12 -25.45
CA ILE A 344 7.56 25.16 -26.18
C ILE A 344 6.42 24.47 -26.92
N THR A 345 5.18 24.78 -26.57
CA THR A 345 4.00 24.17 -27.19
C THR A 345 3.67 24.84 -28.53
N PRO A 346 2.84 24.21 -29.39
CA PRO A 346 2.11 24.96 -30.40
C PRO A 346 1.25 26.05 -29.76
N GLU A 347 0.85 27.05 -30.56
CA GLU A 347 -0.05 28.12 -30.14
C GLU A 347 -1.44 27.58 -29.74
N TYR A 348 -1.90 26.53 -30.43
CA TYR A 348 -3.14 25.83 -30.13
C TYR A 348 -2.94 24.31 -30.20
N LEU A 349 -3.46 23.61 -29.20
CA LEU A 349 -3.67 22.17 -29.21
C LEU A 349 -4.86 21.88 -28.31
N GLU A 350 -5.88 21.22 -28.86
CA GLU A 350 -7.14 20.96 -28.15
C GLU A 350 -6.94 20.16 -26.87
N HIS A 351 -6.05 19.15 -26.92
CA HIS A 351 -5.68 18.31 -25.79
C HIS A 351 -4.16 18.31 -25.62
N PRO A 352 -3.59 19.22 -24.80
CA PRO A 352 -2.18 19.20 -24.47
C PRO A 352 -1.79 17.88 -23.79
N ILE A 353 -0.61 17.35 -24.13
CA ILE A 353 -0.24 15.98 -23.73
C ILE A 353 0.95 15.91 -22.77
N ILE A 354 1.67 17.02 -22.56
CA ILE A 354 2.79 17.07 -21.62
C ILE A 354 2.28 17.63 -20.29
N GLN A 355 2.33 16.80 -19.26
CA GLN A 355 1.97 17.19 -17.90
C GLN A 355 3.14 17.87 -17.17
N THR A 356 2.83 18.79 -16.27
CA THR A 356 3.78 19.41 -15.34
C THR A 356 3.13 19.64 -13.98
N HIS A 357 3.96 19.89 -12.97
CA HIS A 357 3.53 20.15 -11.61
C HIS A 357 3.30 21.66 -11.38
N LEU A 358 2.08 22.04 -11.05
CA LEU A 358 1.72 23.39 -10.62
C LEU A 358 1.55 23.44 -9.11
N LYS A 359 2.28 24.32 -8.44
CA LYS A 359 2.08 24.60 -7.01
C LYS A 359 0.89 25.54 -6.83
N THR A 360 -0.09 25.11 -6.05
CA THR A 360 -1.28 25.88 -5.69
C THR A 360 -1.35 26.07 -4.18
N ASN A 361 -2.30 26.88 -3.70
CA ASN A 361 -2.55 27.06 -2.27
C ASN A 361 -3.01 25.75 -1.58
N GLU A 362 -3.60 24.82 -2.34
CA GLU A 362 -4.07 23.52 -1.87
C GLU A 362 -3.06 22.37 -2.14
N GLY A 363 -1.81 22.72 -2.42
CA GLY A 363 -0.73 21.78 -2.71
C GLY A 363 -0.39 21.67 -4.19
N ILE A 364 0.29 20.58 -4.55
CA ILE A 364 0.73 20.34 -5.93
C ILE A 364 -0.44 19.76 -6.74
N ARG A 365 -0.66 20.31 -7.92
CA ARG A 365 -1.59 19.82 -8.94
C ARG A 365 -0.80 19.43 -10.19
N THR A 366 -1.30 18.49 -10.97
CA THR A 366 -0.74 18.12 -12.26
C THR A 366 -1.64 18.70 -13.35
N ILE A 367 -1.06 19.43 -14.30
CA ILE A 367 -1.79 20.04 -15.42
C ILE A 367 -1.03 19.79 -16.73
N ALA A 368 -1.72 19.86 -17.87
CA ALA A 368 -1.09 19.85 -19.19
C ALA A 368 -1.30 21.23 -19.87
N PRO A 369 -0.37 22.19 -19.71
CA PRO A 369 -0.58 23.55 -20.20
C PRO A 369 -0.09 23.75 -21.64
N LEU A 370 -0.55 24.83 -22.26
CA LEU A 370 0.10 25.49 -23.39
C LEU A 370 1.00 26.62 -22.89
N GLY A 371 2.07 26.90 -23.63
CA GLY A 371 3.02 27.98 -23.33
C GLY A 371 4.48 27.53 -23.39
N THR A 372 5.30 28.12 -22.53
CA THR A 372 6.73 27.80 -22.43
C THR A 372 7.16 27.66 -20.99
N TRP A 373 7.78 26.53 -20.65
CA TRP A 373 8.30 26.27 -19.30
C TRP A 373 9.51 25.35 -19.38
N HIS A 374 10.07 25.00 -18.22
CA HIS A 374 11.14 24.01 -18.13
C HIS A 374 10.68 22.85 -17.26
N ASP A 375 10.95 21.62 -17.72
CA ASP A 375 10.67 20.42 -16.95
C ASP A 375 11.57 19.26 -17.36
N MET A 376 11.58 18.21 -16.55
CA MET A 376 12.17 16.92 -16.88
C MET A 376 11.14 16.07 -17.63
N LEU A 377 11.51 15.51 -18.78
CA LEU A 377 10.66 14.64 -19.58
C LEU A 377 11.32 13.30 -19.83
N PHE A 378 10.54 12.24 -19.92
CA PHE A 378 11.03 11.00 -20.52
C PHE A 378 11.19 11.19 -22.04
N SER A 379 12.28 10.67 -22.61
CA SER A 379 12.65 10.91 -24.01
C SER A 379 11.54 10.50 -24.98
N GLU A 380 10.84 9.39 -24.72
CA GLU A 380 9.74 8.91 -25.57
C GLU A 380 8.50 9.83 -25.51
N GLU A 381 8.21 10.45 -24.35
CA GLU A 381 7.14 11.45 -24.24
C GLU A 381 7.47 12.68 -25.07
N MET A 382 8.72 13.14 -24.99
CA MET A 382 9.24 14.25 -25.79
C MET A 382 9.13 13.92 -27.29
N TYR A 383 9.63 12.77 -27.74
CA TYR A 383 9.57 12.36 -29.15
C TYR A 383 8.13 12.22 -29.65
N ASN A 384 7.21 11.74 -28.81
CA ASN A 384 5.80 11.69 -29.16
C ASN A 384 5.19 13.10 -29.29
N ALA A 385 5.47 14.01 -28.36
CA ALA A 385 4.96 15.37 -28.37
C ALA A 385 5.48 16.21 -29.55
N MET A 386 6.69 15.95 -30.05
CA MET A 386 7.18 16.60 -31.27
C MET A 386 6.25 16.41 -32.47
N LYS A 387 5.52 15.29 -32.54
CA LYS A 387 4.54 15.00 -33.61
C LYS A 387 3.32 15.94 -33.56
N TYR A 388 3.05 16.53 -32.39
CA TYR A 388 1.95 17.47 -32.14
C TYR A 388 2.42 18.93 -32.16
N GLY A 389 3.60 19.21 -32.73
CA GLY A 389 4.11 20.57 -32.90
C GLY A 389 4.87 21.14 -31.71
N TYR A 390 5.11 20.36 -30.66
CA TYR A 390 5.98 20.78 -29.55
C TYR A 390 7.43 20.92 -30.03
N LYS A 391 8.12 21.92 -29.49
CA LYS A 391 9.56 22.16 -29.69
C LYS A 391 10.27 22.10 -28.35
N PHE A 392 11.51 21.61 -28.37
CA PHE A 392 12.29 21.40 -27.16
C PHE A 392 13.71 21.96 -27.31
N GLU A 393 14.20 22.67 -26.30
CA GLU A 393 15.64 22.91 -26.12
C GLU A 393 16.14 22.00 -25.00
N ILE A 394 16.95 20.99 -25.33
CA ILE A 394 17.53 20.07 -24.35
C ILE A 394 18.71 20.76 -23.66
N LEU A 395 18.65 20.86 -22.32
CA LEU A 395 19.65 21.57 -21.53
C LEU A 395 20.61 20.61 -20.81
N ARG A 396 20.10 19.50 -20.29
CA ARG A 396 20.84 18.46 -19.57
C ARG A 396 19.96 17.23 -19.41
N GLY A 397 20.52 16.13 -18.93
CA GLY A 397 19.71 14.97 -18.60
C GLY A 397 20.53 13.73 -18.31
N TYR A 398 19.87 12.60 -18.38
CA TYR A 398 20.43 11.27 -18.14
C TYR A 398 20.04 10.34 -19.27
N THR A 399 21.00 9.68 -19.91
CA THR A 399 20.75 8.59 -20.86
C THR A 399 20.91 7.23 -20.19
N PHE A 400 20.17 6.25 -20.71
CA PHE A 400 20.15 4.87 -20.22
C PHE A 400 20.21 3.89 -21.38
N GLU A 401 20.68 2.68 -21.09
CA GLU A 401 20.35 1.52 -21.92
C GLU A 401 18.84 1.24 -21.79
N SER A 402 18.23 0.64 -22.81
CA SER A 402 16.78 0.36 -22.79
C SER A 402 16.47 -1.08 -23.18
N LYS A 403 15.52 -1.69 -22.47
CA LYS A 403 15.04 -3.04 -22.76
C LYS A 403 13.58 -3.22 -22.32
N ASN A 404 12.84 -4.06 -23.02
CA ASN A 404 11.55 -4.53 -22.55
C ASN A 404 11.78 -5.64 -21.51
N ILE A 405 11.56 -5.32 -20.24
CA ILE A 405 11.87 -6.19 -19.10
C ILE A 405 10.64 -6.81 -18.44
N PHE A 406 9.44 -6.37 -18.82
CA PHE A 406 8.20 -6.79 -18.17
C PHE A 406 7.30 -7.65 -19.06
N SER A 407 7.55 -7.71 -20.38
CA SER A 407 6.70 -8.43 -21.34
C SER A 407 6.29 -9.83 -20.88
N ASP A 408 7.26 -10.67 -20.53
CA ASP A 408 6.99 -12.07 -20.19
C ASP A 408 6.12 -12.18 -18.93
N ASN A 409 6.51 -11.50 -17.85
CA ASN A 409 5.75 -11.48 -16.59
C ASN A 409 4.34 -10.91 -16.73
N ILE A 410 4.16 -9.83 -17.48
CA ILE A 410 2.84 -9.24 -17.67
C ILE A 410 1.99 -10.15 -18.55
N ASN A 411 2.58 -10.74 -19.60
CA ASN A 411 1.87 -11.68 -20.46
C ASN A 411 1.41 -12.91 -19.65
N ASP A 412 2.27 -13.49 -18.82
CA ASP A 412 1.92 -14.62 -17.96
C ASP A 412 0.72 -14.31 -17.04
N LEU A 413 0.75 -13.17 -16.33
CA LEU A 413 -0.36 -12.74 -15.48
C LEU A 413 -1.62 -12.45 -16.28
N PHE A 414 -1.49 -11.86 -17.46
CA PHE A 414 -2.63 -11.59 -18.33
C PHE A 414 -3.26 -12.89 -18.86
N GLN A 415 -2.46 -13.89 -19.21
CA GLN A 415 -2.96 -15.21 -19.62
C GLN A 415 -3.70 -15.92 -18.49
N LEU A 416 -3.29 -15.76 -17.23
CA LEU A 416 -4.09 -16.24 -16.09
C LEU A 416 -5.46 -15.56 -16.05
N ARG A 417 -5.54 -14.26 -16.31
CA ARG A 417 -6.83 -13.54 -16.36
C ARG A 417 -7.72 -13.97 -17.53
N LEU A 418 -7.17 -14.47 -18.62
CA LEU A 418 -7.95 -15.02 -19.73
C LEU A 418 -8.40 -16.46 -19.42
N LYS A 419 -7.55 -17.25 -18.75
CA LYS A 419 -7.82 -18.64 -18.41
C LYS A 419 -8.94 -18.79 -17.37
N TYR A 420 -8.97 -17.93 -16.36
CA TYR A 420 -9.92 -18.03 -15.25
C TYR A 420 -11.05 -17.02 -15.41
N PRO A 421 -12.32 -17.38 -15.14
CA PRO A 421 -13.45 -16.44 -15.24
C PRO A 421 -13.30 -15.30 -14.22
N LYS A 422 -14.00 -14.18 -14.45
CA LYS A 422 -13.93 -13.00 -13.56
C LYS A 422 -14.37 -13.29 -12.11
N THR A 423 -15.15 -14.34 -11.90
CA THR A 423 -15.61 -14.83 -10.60
C THR A 423 -14.59 -15.71 -9.88
N ASP A 424 -13.50 -16.09 -10.55
CA ASP A 424 -12.47 -16.95 -9.96
C ASP A 424 -11.45 -16.14 -9.15
N PRO A 425 -11.06 -16.58 -7.95
CA PRO A 425 -10.08 -15.89 -7.13
C PRO A 425 -8.72 -15.69 -7.83
N MET A 426 -8.29 -16.62 -8.69
CA MET A 426 -7.04 -16.50 -9.44
C MET A 426 -7.08 -15.36 -10.46
N ASN A 427 -8.25 -15.07 -11.05
CA ASN A 427 -8.41 -13.89 -11.92
C ASN A 427 -8.17 -12.60 -11.14
N TYR A 428 -8.77 -12.50 -9.94
CA TYR A 428 -8.57 -11.37 -9.04
C TYR A 428 -7.10 -11.21 -8.64
N ILE A 429 -6.45 -12.31 -8.23
CA ILE A 429 -5.03 -12.34 -7.86
C ILE A 429 -4.14 -11.85 -9.01
N ALA A 430 -4.33 -12.39 -10.21
CA ALA A 430 -3.55 -12.00 -11.38
C ALA A 430 -3.75 -10.51 -11.71
N LYS A 431 -4.97 -9.98 -11.58
CA LYS A 431 -5.27 -8.55 -11.76
C LYS A 431 -4.51 -7.67 -10.76
N ILE A 432 -4.55 -7.99 -9.47
CA ILE A 432 -3.92 -7.15 -8.44
C ILE A 432 -2.39 -7.22 -8.50
N LEU A 433 -1.81 -8.40 -8.80
CA LEU A 433 -0.37 -8.54 -8.99
C LEU A 433 0.12 -7.72 -10.19
N MET A 434 -0.59 -7.82 -11.31
CA MET A 434 -0.24 -7.12 -12.55
C MET A 434 -0.30 -5.60 -12.39
N ASN A 435 -1.32 -5.07 -11.69
CA ASN A 435 -1.49 -3.63 -11.51
C ASN A 435 -0.57 -3.01 -10.44
N SER A 436 -0.08 -3.80 -9.47
CA SER A 436 0.73 -3.29 -8.35
C SER A 436 2.21 -3.17 -8.67
N LEU A 437 2.68 -3.78 -9.76
CA LEU A 437 4.11 -3.84 -10.09
C LEU A 437 4.69 -2.47 -10.48
N TYR A 438 3.99 -1.68 -11.30
CA TYR A 438 4.51 -0.37 -11.74
C TYR A 438 4.76 0.57 -10.55
N GLY A 439 3.84 0.57 -9.58
CA GLY A 439 3.90 1.45 -8.42
C GLY A 439 5.18 1.24 -7.62
N ARG A 440 5.70 0.01 -7.58
CA ARG A 440 6.97 -0.32 -6.91
C ARG A 440 8.16 0.42 -7.51
N PHE A 441 8.22 0.58 -8.84
CA PHE A 441 9.29 1.29 -9.52
C PHE A 441 9.17 2.82 -9.43
N GLY A 442 7.97 3.32 -9.12
CA GLY A 442 7.72 4.75 -8.86
C GLY A 442 7.80 5.15 -7.37
N MET A 443 8.03 4.20 -6.45
CA MET A 443 8.07 4.48 -5.02
C MET A 443 9.14 5.51 -4.68
N ASP A 444 8.82 6.39 -3.73
CA ASP A 444 9.80 7.28 -3.13
C ASP A 444 10.55 6.53 -2.02
N ASP A 445 11.87 6.65 -2.01
CA ASP A 445 12.75 5.95 -1.07
C ASP A 445 12.85 6.67 0.30
N ASN A 446 12.04 7.70 0.51
CA ASN A 446 11.89 8.41 1.78
C ASN A 446 11.07 7.58 2.78
N PHE A 447 11.59 6.42 3.13
CA PHE A 447 10.96 5.56 4.14
C PHE A 447 11.03 6.20 5.52
N THR A 448 9.98 6.00 6.30
CA THR A 448 9.92 6.36 7.70
C THR A 448 10.32 5.18 8.57
N TYR A 449 10.96 5.47 9.69
CA TYR A 449 11.22 4.51 10.75
C TYR A 449 10.54 5.02 12.02
N SER A 450 9.85 4.12 12.73
CA SER A 450 9.22 4.47 14.00
C SER A 450 9.86 3.66 15.12
N ASP A 451 10.10 4.30 16.26
CA ASP A 451 10.61 3.65 17.46
C ASP A 451 9.87 4.13 18.70
N ILE A 452 9.91 3.32 19.76
CA ILE A 452 9.34 3.70 21.06
C ILE A 452 10.47 4.16 21.94
N MET A 453 10.38 5.41 22.40
CA MET A 453 11.37 6.05 23.26
C MET A 453 10.73 6.41 24.60
N ASP A 454 11.47 6.24 25.69
CA ASP A 454 11.08 6.84 26.97
C ASP A 454 11.15 8.37 26.85
N LYS A 455 10.29 9.10 27.56
CA LYS A 455 10.20 10.58 27.46
C LYS A 455 11.55 11.26 27.64
N LYS A 456 12.36 10.79 28.59
CA LYS A 456 13.70 11.32 28.86
C LYS A 456 14.61 11.17 27.65
N ASP A 457 14.61 9.99 27.03
CA ASP A 457 15.46 9.67 25.88
C ASP A 457 15.00 10.44 24.64
N TYR A 458 13.70 10.59 24.45
CA TYR A 458 13.14 11.46 23.40
C TYR A 458 13.63 12.90 23.54
N TYR A 459 13.51 13.53 24.70
CA TYR A 459 13.95 14.92 24.87
C TYR A 459 15.47 15.10 24.70
N GLN A 460 16.26 14.05 24.97
CA GLN A 460 17.68 14.05 24.63
C GLN A 460 17.90 13.93 23.13
N TYR A 461 17.20 13.01 22.46
CA TYR A 461 17.26 12.81 21.02
C TYR A 461 16.85 14.08 20.25
N GLU A 462 15.72 14.71 20.62
CA GLU A 462 15.22 15.96 20.04
C GLU A 462 16.26 17.09 20.13
N LYS A 463 16.92 17.25 21.29
CA LYS A 463 18.00 18.24 21.45
C LYS A 463 19.22 17.97 20.55
N LEU A 464 19.46 16.72 20.19
CA LEU A 464 20.59 16.29 19.37
C LEU A 464 20.26 16.20 17.87
N ASP A 465 18.98 16.24 17.48
CA ASP A 465 18.54 16.10 16.08
C ASP A 465 18.80 17.36 15.25
N LYS A 466 20.04 17.51 14.80
CA LYS A 466 20.46 18.66 13.96
C LYS A 466 19.90 18.61 12.54
N ASN A 467 19.33 17.49 12.10
CA ASN A 467 18.93 17.26 10.71
C ASN A 467 17.42 17.40 10.49
N ASN A 468 16.64 17.78 11.51
CA ASN A 468 15.18 17.78 11.49
C ASN A 468 14.65 16.46 10.89
N SER A 469 15.15 15.36 11.45
CA SER A 469 14.82 14.00 11.04
C SER A 469 13.52 13.52 11.66
N ILE A 470 13.11 14.07 12.80
CA ILE A 470 11.81 13.83 13.43
C ILE A 470 10.68 14.31 12.49
N LEU A 471 9.71 13.43 12.24
CA LEU A 471 8.55 13.67 11.39
C LEU A 471 7.25 13.76 12.18
N ASP A 472 7.11 12.90 13.19
CA ASP A 472 5.90 12.80 14.01
C ASP A 472 6.23 12.20 15.39
N VAL A 473 5.49 12.61 16.41
CA VAL A 473 5.67 12.15 17.79
C VAL A 473 4.29 11.96 18.42
N ALA A 474 3.97 10.70 18.76
CA ALA A 474 2.72 10.35 19.40
C ALA A 474 2.95 9.87 20.84
N GLU A 475 2.24 10.44 21.80
CA GLU A 475 2.26 9.97 23.19
C GLU A 475 1.53 8.63 23.29
N LEU A 476 2.24 7.59 23.76
CA LEU A 476 1.66 6.27 23.99
C LEU A 476 1.10 6.17 25.41
N ASN A 477 1.89 6.60 26.39
CA ASN A 477 1.49 6.63 27.80
C ASN A 477 2.29 7.72 28.53
N ASN A 478 2.08 7.84 29.84
CA ASN A 478 2.70 8.87 30.67
C ASN A 478 4.23 8.95 30.57
N ASN A 479 4.93 7.89 30.11
CA ASN A 479 6.39 7.80 30.08
C ASN A 479 6.99 7.43 28.71
N LYS A 480 6.20 7.17 27.67
CA LYS A 480 6.71 6.71 26.35
C LYS A 480 6.11 7.47 25.17
N PHE A 481 6.95 7.75 24.19
CA PHE A 481 6.58 8.29 22.89
C PHE A 481 6.83 7.28 21.78
N LEU A 482 5.95 7.26 20.78
CA LEU A 482 6.22 6.69 19.46
C LEU A 482 6.78 7.81 18.59
N VAL A 483 8.05 7.69 18.22
CA VAL A 483 8.79 8.71 17.49
C VAL A 483 9.00 8.20 16.07
N THR A 484 8.50 8.94 15.08
CA THR A 484 8.68 8.63 13.66
C THR A 484 9.72 9.57 13.08
N THR A 485 10.74 9.00 12.45
CA THR A 485 11.87 9.74 11.86
C THR A 485 12.05 9.38 10.38
N LYS A 486 12.71 10.27 9.63
CA LYS A 486 13.23 9.94 8.29
C LYS A 486 14.28 8.85 8.47
N ASN A 487 14.12 7.73 7.77
CA ASN A 487 15.04 6.59 7.92
C ASN A 487 16.49 7.03 7.63
N PRO A 488 17.39 7.03 8.64
CA PRO A 488 18.78 7.45 8.45
C PRO A 488 19.61 6.39 7.70
N LYS A 489 19.09 5.16 7.52
CA LYS A 489 19.78 4.11 6.77
C LYS A 489 19.53 4.27 5.27
N VAL A 490 20.51 4.91 4.62
CA VAL A 490 20.72 4.96 3.16
C VAL A 490 21.06 3.57 2.57
N GLU A 491 21.22 2.54 3.40
CA GLU A 491 21.27 1.16 2.92
C GLU A 491 19.88 0.54 2.97
N LEU A 492 19.29 0.36 1.78
CA LEU A 492 18.13 -0.47 1.51
C LEU A 492 18.43 -1.94 1.88
N ASP A 493 18.51 -2.20 3.18
CA ASP A 493 18.38 -3.53 3.76
C ASP A 493 16.98 -3.68 4.36
N SER A 494 16.00 -3.07 3.68
CA SER A 494 14.62 -3.12 4.13
C SER A 494 14.05 -4.50 3.81
N LEU A 495 13.34 -5.07 4.77
CA LEU A 495 12.49 -6.26 4.64
C LEU A 495 11.53 -6.22 3.43
N LEU A 496 11.37 -5.05 2.76
CA LEU A 496 10.59 -4.85 1.55
C LEU A 496 11.35 -5.22 0.25
N ASP A 497 12.69 -5.19 0.28
CA ASP A 497 13.56 -5.50 -0.87
C ASP A 497 14.22 -6.87 -0.78
N ASN A 498 14.56 -7.29 0.45
CA ASN A 498 15.27 -8.53 0.74
C ASN A 498 14.35 -9.48 1.50
N GLY A 499 13.35 -10.02 0.79
CA GLY A 499 12.62 -11.21 1.23
C GLY A 499 13.52 -12.45 1.21
N SER A 500 14.51 -12.48 2.10
CA SER A 500 15.35 -13.65 2.42
C SER A 500 14.67 -14.51 3.49
#